data_AF-A0A1F6RCG9-F1
#
_entry.id   AF-A0A1F6RCG9-F1
#
_cell.length_a   1.000
_cell.length_b   1.000
_cell.length_c   1.000
_cell.angle_alpha   90.00
_cell.angle_beta   90.00
_cell.angle_gamma   90.00
#
_symmetry.space_group_name_H-M   'P 1'
#
loop_
_entity.id
_entity.type
_entity.pdbx_description
1 polymer ?
#
loop_
_entity_poly.entity_id
_entity_poly.type
_entity_poly.pdbx_seq_one_letter_code
_entity_poly.pdbx_strand_id
1 'polypeptide(L)' 'MINEYDKYRVQLFQIAGFSFFVPLGKVFIDIKDLSLTDLNLAFMIHIIASICLSCFGIILIVKGLEVLEREN' A
#
# COMPACT_ATOMS: atom_id res chain seq x y z
N MET A 1 -29.57 2.06 -6.44
CA MET A 1 -28.92 1.97 -7.75
C MET A 1 -27.54 2.57 -7.56
N ILE A 2 -26.49 1.75 -7.52
CA ILE A 2 -25.13 2.21 -7.24
C ILE A 2 -24.72 3.23 -8.30
N ASN A 3 -24.25 4.41 -7.86
CA ASN A 3 -23.76 5.45 -8.75
C ASN A 3 -22.44 4.97 -9.40
N GLU A 4 -22.34 4.99 -10.73
CA GLU A 4 -21.12 4.55 -11.42
C GLU A 4 -19.87 5.34 -10.97
N TYR A 5 -20.07 6.58 -10.55
CA TYR A 5 -19.02 7.43 -9.99
C TYR A 5 -18.43 6.86 -8.69
N ASP A 6 -19.25 6.30 -7.80
CA ASP A 6 -18.78 5.74 -6.53
C ASP A 6 -18.04 4.42 -6.75
N LYS A 7 -18.50 3.57 -7.68
CA LYS A 7 -17.74 2.38 -8.13
C LYS A 7 -16.36 2.73 -8.67
N TYR A 8 -16.27 3.77 -9.51
CA TYR A 8 -15.00 4.22 -10.06
C TYR A 8 -14.05 4.72 -8.95
N ARG A 9 -14.58 5.48 -7.97
CA ARG A 9 -13.80 5.97 -6.83
C ARG A 9 -13.27 4.82 -5.97
N VAL A 10 -14.07 3.77 -5.75
CA VAL A 10 -13.63 2.57 -5.02
C VAL A 10 -12.50 1.85 -5.75
N GLN A 11 -12.61 1.65 -7.06
CA GLN A 11 -11.55 1.02 -7.86
C GLN A 11 -10.25 1.84 -7.81
N LEU A 12 -10.34 3.16 -7.90
CA LEU A 12 -9.20 4.06 -7.76
C LEU A 12 -8.51 3.91 -6.39
N PHE A 13 -9.27 3.88 -5.30
CA PHE A 13 -8.71 3.69 -3.96
C PHE A 13 -8.06 2.32 -3.78
N GLN A 14 -8.64 1.26 -4.34
CA GLN A 14 -8.04 -0.07 -4.30
C GLN A 14 -6.73 -0.11 -5.10
N ILE A 15 -6.71 0.41 -6.33
CA ILE A 15 -5.51 0.45 -7.18
C ILE A 15 -4.39 1.27 -6.52
N ALA A 16 -4.71 2.47 -6.03
CA ALA A 16 -3.76 3.32 -5.33
C ALA A 16 -3.25 2.62 -4.06
N GLY A 17 -4.14 1.96 -3.33
CA GLY A 17 -3.78 1.23 -2.12
C GLY A 17 -2.81 0.08 -2.38
N PHE A 18 -3.08 -0.77 -3.38
CA PHE A 18 -2.16 -1.83 -3.78
C PHE A 18 -0.82 -1.29 -4.30
N SER A 19 -0.83 -0.16 -5.01
CA SER A 19 0.40 0.48 -5.50
C SER A 19 1.34 0.89 -4.37
N PHE A 20 0.82 1.23 -3.19
CA PHE A 20 1.61 1.58 -2.02
C PHE A 20 2.26 0.39 -1.31
N PHE A 21 1.90 -0.86 -1.65
CA PHE A 21 2.60 -2.05 -1.17
C PHE A 21 3.85 -2.38 -2.00
N VAL A 22 3.98 -1.83 -3.21
CA VAL A 22 5.12 -2.13 -4.12
C VAL A 22 6.49 -1.84 -3.48
N PRO A 23 6.71 -0.70 -2.79
CA PRO A 23 7.98 -0.43 -2.12
C PRO A 23 8.29 -1.47 -1.02
N LEU A 24 7.29 -1.91 -0.27
CA LEU A 24 7.46 -2.94 0.75
C LEU A 24 7.83 -4.29 0.12
N GLY A 25 7.21 -4.65 -1.00
CA GLY A 25 7.58 -5.84 -1.77
C GLY A 25 9.04 -5.81 -2.24
N LYS A 26 9.53 -4.65 -2.70
CA LYS A 26 10.95 -4.46 -3.05
C LYS A 26 11.88 -4.64 -1.86
N VAL A 27 11.53 -4.05 -0.71
CA VAL A 27 12.27 -4.25 0.54
C VAL A 27 12.39 -5.73 0.90
N PHE A 28 11.32 -6.52 0.77
CA PHE A 28 11.39 -7.97 1.05
C PHE A 28 12.29 -8.75 0.09
N ILE A 29 12.39 -8.32 -1.17
CA ILE A 29 13.30 -8.92 -2.15
C ILE A 29 14.74 -8.54 -1.80
N ASP A 30 14.99 -7.25 -1.59
CA ASP A 30 16.34 -6.72 -1.33
C ASP A 30 16.92 -7.26 -0.01
N ILE A 31 16.11 -7.45 1.04
CA ILE A 31 16.55 -8.05 2.32
C ILE A 31 17.13 -9.46 2.13
N LYS A 32 16.64 -10.24 1.17
CA LYS A 32 17.15 -11.61 0.94
C LYS A 32 18.60 -11.63 0.46
N ASP A 33 19.02 -10.56 -0.21
CA ASP A 33 20.35 -10.44 -0.81
C ASP A 33 21.32 -9.60 0.03
N LEU A 34 20.89 -9.09 1.19
CA LEU A 34 21.70 -8.21 2.05
C LEU A 34 22.47 -8.97 3.14
N SER A 35 23.78 -8.70 3.24
CA SER A 35 24.59 -9.09 4.40
C SER A 35 24.27 -8.17 5.59
N LEU A 36 24.19 -8.73 6.81
CA LEU A 36 23.88 -7.96 8.04
C LEU A 36 24.85 -6.79 8.31
N THR A 37 26.04 -6.87 7.72
CA THR A 37 27.12 -5.89 7.84
C THR A 37 26.94 -4.64 6.95
N ASP A 38 26.03 -4.66 5.97
CA ASP A 38 25.82 -3.56 5.00
C ASP A 38 24.56 -2.71 5.29
N LEU A 39 23.99 -2.84 6.49
CA LEU A 39 22.77 -2.13 6.89
C LEU A 39 23.05 -0.63 7.09
N ASN A 40 22.90 0.11 6.00
CA ASN A 40 23.06 1.56 5.95
C ASN A 40 21.81 2.29 6.49
N LEU A 41 21.98 3.47 7.08
CA LEU A 41 20.90 4.34 7.58
C LEU A 41 19.84 4.62 6.49
N ALA A 42 20.28 4.81 5.24
CA ALA A 42 19.38 5.04 4.11
C ALA A 42 18.42 3.85 3.89
N PHE A 43 18.89 2.63 4.08
CA PHE A 43 18.06 1.42 3.96
C PHE A 43 17.04 1.32 5.09
N MET A 44 17.43 1.66 6.33
CA MET A 44 16.48 1.74 7.44
C MET A 44 15.36 2.76 7.19
N ILE A 45 15.72 3.95 6.69
CA ILE A 45 14.72 4.98 6.33
C ILE A 45 13.80 4.45 5.22
N HIS A 46 14.35 3.74 4.24
CA HIS A 46 13.56 3.15 3.16
C HIS A 46 12.57 2.10 3.66
N ILE A 47 12.97 1.24 4.60
CA ILE A 47 12.08 0.27 5.26
C ILE A 47 10.94 0.99 5.97
N ILE A 48 11.26 1.98 6.81
CA ILE A 48 10.25 2.74 7.57
C ILE A 48 9.26 3.42 6.63
N ALA A 49 9.75 4.09 5.59
CA ALA A 49 8.91 4.74 4.58
C ALA A 49 8.00 3.73 3.86
N SER A 50 8.53 2.55 3.51
CA SER A 50 7.78 1.49 2.84
C SER A 50 6.67 0.90 3.71
N ILE A 51 6.93 0.75 5.02
CA ILE A 51 5.92 0.34 6.00
C ILE A 51 4.83 1.42 6.11
N CYS A 52 5.22 2.69 6.25
CA CYS A 52 4.25 3.79 6.31
C CYS A 52 3.36 3.85 5.07
N LEU A 53 3.94 3.73 3.86
CA LEU A 53 3.18 3.69 2.62
C LEU A 53 2.21 2.49 2.58
N SER A 54 2.65 1.32 3.04
CA SER A 54 1.78 0.14 3.11
C SER A 54 0.60 0.36 4.06
N CYS A 55 0.81 1.02 5.21
CA CYS A 55 -0.27 1.41 6.12
C CYS A 55 -1.27 2.36 5.44
N PHE A 56 -0.79 3.37 4.69
CA PHE A 56 -1.66 4.23 3.88
C PHE A 56 -2.42 3.43 2.82
N GLY A 57 -1.77 2.44 2.20
CA GLY A 57 -2.39 1.56 1.22
C GLY A 57 -3.56 0.76 1.79
N ILE A 58 -3.39 0.20 3.00
CA ILE A 58 -4.45 -0.49 3.74
C ILE A 58 -5.63 0.46 3.98
N ILE A 59 -5.37 1.67 4.47
CA ILE A 59 -6.42 2.66 4.75
C ILE A 59 -7.24 2.99 3.50
N LEU A 60 -6.58 3.13 2.34
CA LEU A 60 -7.27 3.39 1.07
C LEU A 60 -8.13 2.20 0.63
N ILE A 61 -7.62 0.98 0.75
CA ILE A 61 -8.38 -0.23 0.41
C ILE A 61 -9.60 -0.36 1.32
N VAL A 62 -9.44 -0.18 2.64
CA VAL A 62 -10.55 -0.24 3.60
C VAL A 62 -11.58 0.83 3.30
N LYS A 63 -11.18 2.08 3.04
CA LYS A 63 -12.11 3.15 2.62
C LYS A 63 -12.85 2.81 1.33
N GLY A 64 -12.19 2.17 0.37
CA GLY A 64 -12.84 1.68 -0.85
C GLY A 64 -13.92 0.64 -0.52
N LEU A 65 -13.63 -0.31 0.36
CA LEU A 65 -14.58 -1.35 0.78
C LEU A 65 -15.77 -0.78 1.57
N GLU A 66 -15.53 0.16 2.49
CA GLU A 66 -16.59 0.82 3.27
C GLU A 66 -17.62 1.53 2.37
N VAL A 67 -17.15 2.17 1.29
CA VAL A 67 -18.05 2.81 0.32
C VAL A 67 -18.89 1.77 -0.41
N LEU A 68 -18.30 0.63 -0.76
CA LEU A 68 -19.01 -0.46 -1.43
C LEU A 68 -20.08 -1.11 -0.52
N GLU A 69 -19.79 -1.24 0.78
CA GLU A 69 -20.69 -1.83 1.77
C GLU A 69 -21.87 -0.91 2.12
N ARG A 70 -21.67 0.42 2.10
CA ARG A 70 -22.78 1.38 2.32
C ARG A 70 -23.80 1.43 1.20
N GLU A 71 -23.45 0.95 0.01
CA GLU A 71 -24.31 1.03 -1.18
C GLU A 71 -24.98 -0.31 -1.58
N ASN A 72 -24.65 -1.40 -0.89
CA ASN A 72 -25.29 -2.72 -1.01
C ASN A 72 -26.39 -2.89 0.06
#